data_AF-Q489H9-F1
#
_entry.id   AF-Q489H9-F1
#
_cell.length_a   1.000
_cell.length_b   1.000
_cell.length_c   1.000
_cell.angle_alpha   90.00
_cell.angle_beta   90.00
_cell.angle_gamma   90.00
#
_symmetry.space_group_name_H-M   'P 1'
#
loop_
_entity.id
_entity.type
_entity.pdbx_description
1 polymer ?
#
loop_
_entity_poly.entity_id
_entity_poly.type
_entity_poly.pdbx_seq_one_letter_code
_entity_poly.pdbx_strand_id
1 'polypeptide(L)'
;MKKLMIAGTIAGTMILSSFAASAAVVTAGGIQWDDTTTHAGGVAMQSNFQQWFTNSATGMANGVDTIITDDAVLGAAGAELVGIGEFYSFADGRDPAGPPSFCVTAGCELTYAFGGLIATGVNTFNSDNAWLNIYIDQSPDFDSNTATDTTLSSTAHEKFAEAQNGTLWASYTFDFFDLDGTLLGGETEFTLSVVGGLAMGTLDYNNMPFGDLGNTATARFNNDNSLYSFDGNGQHASFQVPEPTSLAIFGLGLLGLAGAARRKQA
;
A
#
# COMPACT_ATOMS: atom_id res chain seq x y z
N MET A 1 25.28 42.37 64.85
CA MET A 1 24.88 41.07 64.27
C MET A 1 23.61 41.28 63.44
N LYS A 2 23.74 41.45 62.12
CA LYS A 2 22.63 41.45 61.14
C LYS A 2 22.82 40.20 60.29
N LYS A 3 21.90 39.25 60.36
CA LYS A 3 21.93 38.05 59.51
C LYS A 3 21.15 38.33 58.22
N LEU A 4 21.90 38.17 57.14
CA LEU A 4 21.51 38.06 55.75
C LEU A 4 20.54 36.88 55.56
N MET A 5 19.45 37.06 54.82
CA MET A 5 18.81 35.99 54.07
C MET A 5 18.44 36.50 52.68
N ILE A 6 19.20 36.00 51.71
CA ILE A 6 18.95 35.98 50.27
C ILE A 6 18.14 34.72 49.98
N ALA A 7 17.11 34.81 49.12
CA ALA A 7 16.65 33.80 48.15
C ALA A 7 15.16 34.03 47.87
N GLY A 8 14.65 34.04 46.64
CA GLY A 8 15.27 33.76 45.36
C GLY A 8 14.14 33.74 44.34
N THR A 9 14.17 34.67 43.39
CA THR A 9 13.32 34.68 42.20
C THR A 9 13.79 33.53 41.31
N ILE A 10 13.00 32.46 41.19
CA ILE A 10 13.17 31.49 40.09
C ILE A 10 11.95 31.64 39.20
N ALA A 11 12.05 32.60 38.28
CA ALA A 11 11.27 32.58 37.06
C ALA A 11 11.79 31.39 36.22
N GLY A 12 11.04 30.30 36.22
CA GLY A 12 11.32 29.15 35.37
C GLY A 12 11.01 29.51 33.92
N THR A 13 12.04 29.85 33.16
CA THR A 13 11.99 29.98 31.70
C THR A 13 11.64 28.61 31.11
N MET A 14 10.35 28.33 30.88
CA MET A 14 9.94 27.25 30.01
C MET A 14 10.18 27.72 28.57
N ILE A 15 11.35 27.37 28.04
CA ILE A 15 11.58 27.40 26.60
C ILE A 15 10.61 26.36 26.02
N LEU A 16 9.48 26.81 25.49
CA LEU A 16 8.71 26.01 24.55
C LEU A 16 9.59 25.87 23.31
N SER A 17 10.43 24.84 23.29
CA SER A 17 10.93 24.29 22.04
C SER A 17 9.72 23.74 21.31
N SER A 18 9.13 24.56 20.45
CA SER A 18 8.14 24.12 19.47
C SER A 18 8.76 22.96 18.70
N PHE A 19 8.33 21.74 19.01
CA PHE A 19 8.61 20.58 18.18
C PHE A 19 7.97 20.87 16.83
N ALA A 20 8.80 21.19 15.83
CA ALA A 20 8.37 21.05 14.45
C ALA A 20 8.11 19.55 14.25
N ALA A 21 6.84 19.17 14.27
CA ALA A 21 6.43 17.87 13.77
C ALA A 21 6.66 17.90 12.25
N SER A 22 7.86 17.49 11.82
CA SER A 22 8.05 17.05 10.44
C SER A 22 7.41 15.67 10.36
N ALA A 23 6.52 15.43 9.38
CA ALA A 23 6.27 14.06 8.96
C ALA A 23 7.64 13.48 8.58
N ALA A 24 8.02 12.38 9.22
CA ALA A 24 9.24 11.66 8.92
C ALA A 24 8.95 10.63 7.83
N VAL A 25 9.97 10.25 7.05
CA VAL A 25 9.85 9.14 6.10
C VAL A 25 9.25 7.94 6.81
N VAL A 26 8.16 7.43 6.27
CA VAL A 26 7.50 6.22 6.77
C VAL A 26 8.26 5.03 6.21
N THR A 27 8.46 3.99 7.01
CA THR A 27 9.15 2.78 6.56
C THR A 27 8.49 1.53 7.11
N ALA A 28 8.36 0.53 6.25
CA ALA A 28 7.90 -0.80 6.62
C ALA A 28 8.57 -1.85 5.72
N GLY A 29 9.12 -2.91 6.34
CA GLY A 29 9.64 -4.06 5.61
C GLY A 29 10.77 -3.77 4.62
N GLY A 30 11.49 -2.64 4.75
CA GLY A 30 12.54 -2.24 3.79
C GLY A 30 12.05 -1.36 2.64
N ILE A 31 10.77 -0.95 2.67
CA ILE A 31 10.17 0.05 1.78
C ILE A 31 10.04 1.38 2.53
N GLN A 32 10.24 2.50 1.83
CA GLN A 32 10.15 3.87 2.34
C GLN A 32 9.26 4.74 1.46
N TRP A 33 8.47 5.62 2.09
CA TRP A 33 7.63 6.60 1.40
C TRP A 33 7.37 7.83 2.29
N ASP A 34 7.02 8.95 1.67
CA ASP A 34 6.76 10.22 2.34
C ASP A 34 6.03 11.18 1.39
N ASP A 35 4.73 11.01 1.12
CA ASP A 35 4.00 12.02 0.35
C ASP A 35 3.87 13.30 1.17
N THR A 36 4.74 14.28 0.94
CA THR A 36 4.67 15.61 1.58
C THR A 36 3.90 16.64 0.75
N THR A 37 3.43 16.26 -0.44
CA THR A 37 2.85 17.17 -1.44
C THR A 37 1.33 17.23 -1.40
N THR A 38 0.68 16.10 -1.12
CA THR A 38 -0.79 16.07 -0.96
C THR A 38 -1.23 15.77 0.47
N HIS A 39 -0.55 14.86 1.17
CA HIS A 39 -0.88 14.46 2.54
C HIS A 39 0.36 13.95 3.30
N ALA A 40 1.03 14.81 4.08
CA ALA A 40 2.29 14.49 4.79
C ALA A 40 2.26 13.14 5.56
N GLY A 41 2.86 12.07 5.01
CA GLY A 41 2.88 10.72 5.57
C GLY A 41 1.91 9.72 4.90
N GLY A 42 1.14 10.17 3.92
CA GLY A 42 0.36 9.33 3.02
C GLY A 42 1.25 8.59 2.01
N VAL A 43 0.68 7.59 1.36
CA VAL A 43 1.30 6.80 0.30
C VAL A 43 0.59 7.08 -1.02
N ALA A 44 1.35 7.27 -2.10
CA ALA A 44 0.83 7.20 -3.45
C ALA A 44 1.76 6.31 -4.27
N MET A 45 1.21 5.38 -5.04
CA MET A 45 1.94 4.35 -5.75
C MET A 45 1.45 4.26 -7.19
N GLN A 46 2.34 3.89 -8.09
CA GLN A 46 1.97 3.55 -9.46
C GLN A 46 2.49 2.15 -9.78
N SER A 47 1.69 1.41 -10.53
CA SER A 47 2.00 0.04 -10.92
C SER A 47 1.62 -0.25 -12.35
N ASN A 48 2.28 -1.26 -12.92
CA ASN A 48 1.84 -1.91 -14.13
C ASN A 48 1.57 -3.38 -13.85
N PHE A 49 0.61 -3.94 -14.57
CA PHE A 49 0.12 -5.29 -14.33
C PHE A 49 -0.36 -5.98 -15.60
N GLN A 50 -0.42 -7.30 -15.51
CA GLN A 50 -1.11 -8.14 -16.46
C GLN A 50 -2.18 -8.94 -15.73
N GLN A 51 -3.36 -9.04 -16.35
CA GLN A 51 -4.50 -9.72 -15.79
C GLN A 51 -5.13 -10.67 -16.82
N TRP A 52 -5.82 -11.68 -16.31
CA TRP A 52 -6.52 -12.68 -17.11
C TRP A 52 -7.70 -13.25 -16.34
N PHE A 53 -8.62 -13.88 -17.07
CA PHE A 53 -9.71 -14.62 -16.47
C PHE A 53 -9.34 -16.08 -16.30
N THR A 54 -9.85 -16.74 -15.26
CA THR A 54 -9.61 -18.15 -14.94
C THR A 54 -10.84 -18.81 -14.31
N ASN A 55 -10.82 -20.15 -14.23
CA ASN A 55 -11.79 -20.95 -13.47
C ASN A 55 -11.17 -21.66 -12.25
N SER A 56 -9.84 -21.67 -12.12
CA SER A 56 -9.15 -22.49 -11.11
C SER A 56 -7.72 -22.05 -10.79
N ALA A 57 -7.36 -20.79 -11.01
CA ALA A 57 -5.99 -20.34 -10.79
C ALA A 57 -5.67 -19.97 -9.34
N THR A 58 -6.65 -19.84 -8.44
CA THR A 58 -6.41 -19.38 -7.06
C THR A 58 -6.41 -20.51 -6.03
N GLY A 59 -5.61 -20.31 -4.99
CA GLY A 59 -5.48 -21.22 -3.86
C GLY A 59 -4.84 -20.53 -2.66
N MET A 60 -4.40 -21.30 -1.67
CA MET A 60 -3.69 -20.77 -0.50
C MET A 60 -2.27 -21.31 -0.40
N ALA A 61 -1.30 -20.45 -0.14
CA ALA A 61 0.07 -20.80 0.23
C ALA A 61 0.46 -20.04 1.50
N ASN A 62 1.03 -20.76 2.49
CA ASN A 62 1.45 -20.18 3.77
C ASN A 62 0.36 -19.38 4.52
N GLY A 63 -0.91 -19.74 4.32
CA GLY A 63 -2.06 -19.06 4.95
C GLY A 63 -2.48 -17.76 4.27
N VAL A 64 -2.03 -17.52 3.03
CA VAL A 64 -2.32 -16.34 2.23
C VAL A 64 -2.84 -16.80 0.86
N ASP A 65 -3.85 -16.12 0.34
CA ASP A 65 -4.37 -16.39 -1.01
C ASP A 65 -3.31 -16.08 -2.08
N THR A 66 -3.27 -16.93 -3.10
CA THR A 66 -2.22 -16.90 -4.14
C THR A 66 -2.75 -17.42 -5.47
N ILE A 67 -2.10 -17.03 -6.56
CA ILE A 67 -2.25 -17.66 -7.87
C ILE A 67 -1.34 -18.89 -7.94
N ILE A 68 -1.91 -20.06 -8.23
CA ILE A 68 -1.24 -21.37 -8.28
C ILE A 68 -1.02 -21.90 -9.71
N THR A 69 -1.79 -21.42 -10.69
CA THR A 69 -1.63 -21.77 -12.11
C THR A 69 -1.93 -20.59 -13.03
N ASP A 70 -1.39 -20.62 -14.24
CA ASP A 70 -1.69 -19.68 -15.33
C ASP A 70 -2.75 -20.26 -16.29
N ASP A 71 -3.84 -20.78 -15.73
CA ASP A 71 -4.92 -21.38 -16.52
C ASP A 71 -5.92 -20.30 -16.96
N ALA A 72 -5.61 -19.63 -18.07
CA ALA A 72 -6.45 -18.55 -18.60
C ALA A 72 -7.63 -19.04 -19.45
N VAL A 73 -8.76 -18.34 -19.34
CA VAL A 73 -9.99 -18.54 -20.11
C VAL A 73 -10.50 -17.22 -20.68
N LEU A 74 -11.47 -17.28 -21.59
CA LEU A 74 -12.14 -16.07 -22.07
C LEU A 74 -12.98 -15.43 -20.97
N GLY A 75 -12.94 -14.11 -20.89
CA GLY A 75 -13.74 -13.34 -19.92
C GLY A 75 -15.23 -13.54 -20.12
N ALA A 76 -15.89 -14.09 -19.11
CA ALA A 76 -17.32 -14.35 -19.09
C ALA A 76 -17.85 -14.36 -17.65
N ALA A 77 -19.17 -14.23 -17.48
CA ALA A 77 -19.79 -14.40 -16.17
C ALA A 77 -19.48 -15.79 -15.59
N GLY A 78 -19.12 -15.83 -14.32
CA GLY A 78 -18.64 -17.00 -13.59
C GLY A 78 -17.12 -17.14 -13.56
N ALA A 79 -16.38 -16.51 -14.47
CA ALA A 79 -14.92 -16.52 -14.45
C ALA A 79 -14.38 -15.56 -13.38
N GLU A 80 -13.28 -15.96 -12.77
CA GLU A 80 -12.51 -15.16 -11.82
C GLU A 80 -11.49 -14.30 -12.58
N LEU A 81 -11.39 -13.02 -12.24
CA LEU A 81 -10.31 -12.15 -12.70
C LEU A 81 -9.16 -12.22 -11.70
N VAL A 82 -7.97 -12.56 -12.22
CA VAL A 82 -6.71 -12.57 -11.48
C VAL A 82 -5.68 -11.74 -12.21
N GLY A 83 -4.63 -11.34 -11.51
CA GLY A 83 -3.51 -10.67 -12.15
C GLY A 83 -2.32 -10.52 -11.25
N ILE A 84 -1.21 -10.14 -11.87
CA ILE A 84 0.05 -9.84 -11.21
C ILE A 84 0.62 -8.54 -11.73
N GLY A 85 1.38 -7.85 -10.91
CA GLY A 85 2.02 -6.61 -11.31
C GLY A 85 3.20 -6.22 -10.44
N GLU A 86 3.77 -5.08 -10.79
CA GLU A 86 4.92 -4.49 -10.11
C GLU A 86 4.67 -2.99 -9.89
N PHE A 87 5.07 -2.51 -8.71
CA PHE A 87 5.10 -1.10 -8.41
C PHE A 87 6.41 -0.48 -8.88
N TYR A 88 6.34 0.54 -9.73
CA TYR A 88 7.52 1.23 -10.25
C TYR A 88 7.69 2.64 -9.67
N SER A 89 6.72 3.12 -8.88
CA SER A 89 6.78 4.45 -8.26
C SER A 89 6.06 4.50 -6.92
N PHE A 90 6.65 5.22 -5.97
CA PHE A 90 6.05 5.67 -4.72
C PHE A 90 6.28 7.18 -4.57
N ALA A 91 5.31 7.90 -4.00
CA ALA A 91 5.49 9.28 -3.61
C ALA A 91 6.47 9.37 -2.43
N ASP A 92 7.64 9.96 -2.67
CA ASP A 92 8.66 10.21 -1.65
C ASP A 92 8.79 11.70 -1.29
N GLY A 93 7.96 12.61 -1.83
CA GLY A 93 8.03 14.05 -1.51
C GLY A 93 9.40 14.72 -1.73
N ARG A 94 10.37 13.97 -2.28
CA ARG A 94 11.80 14.21 -2.38
C ARG A 94 12.23 13.62 -3.72
N ASP A 95 11.88 14.37 -4.74
CA ASP A 95 12.29 14.22 -6.15
C ASP A 95 11.72 13.00 -6.92
N PRO A 96 10.88 13.20 -7.95
CA PRO A 96 10.33 12.14 -8.80
C PRO A 96 11.33 11.57 -9.83
N ALA A 97 12.64 11.74 -9.64
CA ALA A 97 13.67 11.42 -10.64
C ALA A 97 14.69 10.39 -10.12
N GLY A 98 14.42 9.10 -10.35
CA GLY A 98 15.36 8.00 -10.12
C GLY A 98 14.70 6.61 -10.26
N PRO A 99 15.48 5.51 -10.38
CA PRO A 99 14.96 4.13 -10.25
C PRO A 99 14.23 3.99 -8.90
N PRO A 100 13.27 3.06 -8.74
CA PRO A 100 12.29 3.06 -7.65
C PRO A 100 12.94 3.40 -6.31
N SER A 101 12.73 4.64 -5.86
CA SER A 101 13.46 5.25 -4.74
C SER A 101 12.98 4.74 -3.38
N PHE A 102 11.98 3.86 -3.37
CA PHE A 102 11.32 3.37 -2.17
C PHE A 102 12.05 2.18 -1.54
N CYS A 103 12.90 1.45 -2.26
CA CYS A 103 13.67 0.36 -1.68
C CYS A 103 14.84 0.91 -0.85
N VAL A 104 14.91 0.57 0.44
CA VAL A 104 16.04 0.94 1.32
C VAL A 104 17.29 0.13 1.00
N THR A 105 17.11 -1.08 0.46
CA THR A 105 18.20 -1.97 0.03
C THR A 105 18.19 -2.06 -1.49
N ALA A 106 19.37 -1.97 -2.11
CA ALA A 106 19.49 -2.10 -3.55
C ALA A 106 19.08 -3.51 -4.03
N GLY A 107 18.37 -3.56 -5.16
CA GLY A 107 17.89 -4.82 -5.74
C GLY A 107 16.58 -5.31 -5.14
N CYS A 108 15.82 -4.46 -4.46
CA CYS A 108 14.46 -4.83 -4.06
C CYS A 108 13.46 -4.62 -5.21
N GLU A 109 12.48 -5.51 -5.28
CA GLU A 109 11.34 -5.49 -6.17
C GLU A 109 10.06 -5.56 -5.33
N LEU A 110 9.04 -4.79 -5.70
CA LEU A 110 7.74 -4.82 -5.04
C LEU A 110 6.68 -5.28 -6.03
N THR A 111 6.33 -6.54 -5.94
CA THR A 111 5.34 -7.20 -6.80
C THR A 111 4.03 -7.39 -6.04
N TYR A 112 2.96 -7.66 -6.79
CA TYR A 112 1.70 -8.05 -6.21
C TYR A 112 0.97 -9.06 -7.07
N ALA A 113 0.05 -9.77 -6.42
CA ALA A 113 -0.96 -10.59 -7.07
C ALA A 113 -2.33 -10.25 -6.49
N PHE A 114 -3.36 -10.41 -7.31
CA PHE A 114 -4.75 -10.26 -6.88
C PHE A 114 -5.63 -11.36 -7.49
N GLY A 115 -6.75 -11.62 -6.83
CA GLY A 115 -7.74 -12.61 -7.25
C GLY A 115 -9.04 -12.50 -6.46
N GLY A 116 -9.92 -13.49 -6.62
CA GLY A 116 -11.22 -13.58 -5.97
C GLY A 116 -12.31 -12.65 -6.53
N LEU A 117 -12.01 -11.92 -7.62
CA LEU A 117 -12.97 -11.05 -8.32
C LEU A 117 -13.78 -11.89 -9.31
N ILE A 118 -15.00 -12.27 -8.95
CA ILE A 118 -15.84 -13.12 -9.81
C ILE A 118 -16.74 -12.27 -10.70
N ALA A 119 -16.62 -12.37 -12.01
CA ALA A 119 -17.54 -11.71 -12.93
C ALA A 119 -18.96 -12.29 -12.74
N THR A 120 -19.94 -11.49 -12.36
CA THR A 120 -21.33 -11.96 -12.11
C THR A 120 -22.29 -11.62 -13.25
N GLY A 121 -21.88 -10.72 -14.15
CA GLY A 121 -22.67 -10.29 -15.28
C GLY A 121 -21.84 -9.48 -16.27
N VAL A 122 -22.53 -8.68 -17.07
CA VAL A 122 -21.87 -7.72 -17.95
C VAL A 122 -21.31 -6.60 -17.08
N ASN A 123 -19.98 -6.57 -16.93
CA ASN A 123 -19.21 -5.51 -16.26
C ASN A 123 -19.45 -5.39 -14.75
N THR A 124 -19.91 -6.46 -14.12
CA THR A 124 -20.21 -6.50 -12.69
C THR A 124 -19.43 -7.62 -12.04
N PHE A 125 -18.85 -7.35 -10.88
CA PHE A 125 -18.02 -8.29 -10.13
C PHE A 125 -18.57 -8.51 -8.73
N ASN A 126 -18.43 -9.72 -8.22
CA ASN A 126 -18.49 -10.00 -6.78
C ASN A 126 -17.05 -9.95 -6.26
N SER A 127 -16.82 -9.12 -5.24
CA SER A 127 -15.54 -8.92 -4.58
C SER A 127 -15.51 -9.40 -3.12
N ASP A 128 -16.52 -10.15 -2.66
CA ASP A 128 -16.68 -10.56 -1.26
C ASP A 128 -15.50 -11.40 -0.74
N ASN A 129 -14.84 -12.13 -1.65
CA ASN A 129 -13.64 -12.93 -1.37
C ASN A 129 -12.41 -12.44 -2.17
N ALA A 130 -12.46 -11.20 -2.68
CA ALA A 130 -11.36 -10.64 -3.44
C ALA A 130 -10.21 -10.23 -2.52
N TRP A 131 -8.99 -10.41 -3.02
CA TRP A 131 -7.77 -10.21 -2.27
C TRP A 131 -6.70 -9.59 -3.15
N LEU A 132 -5.80 -8.83 -2.52
CA LEU A 132 -4.58 -8.32 -3.14
C LEU A 132 -3.43 -8.49 -2.14
N ASN A 133 -2.36 -9.13 -2.58
CA ASN A 133 -1.18 -9.37 -1.76
C ASN A 133 0.05 -8.77 -2.42
N ILE A 134 0.82 -8.01 -1.65
CA ILE A 134 2.05 -7.35 -2.07
C ILE A 134 3.22 -8.07 -1.43
N TYR A 135 4.26 -8.34 -2.22
CA TYR A 135 5.45 -9.06 -1.83
C TYR A 135 6.68 -8.19 -2.06
N ILE A 136 7.61 -8.21 -1.11
CA ILE A 136 8.95 -7.67 -1.29
C ILE A 136 9.91 -8.82 -1.62
N ASP A 137 10.59 -8.70 -2.75
CA ASP A 137 11.69 -9.58 -3.14
C ASP A 137 13.00 -8.79 -3.22
N GLN A 138 14.13 -9.45 -3.02
CA GLN A 138 15.49 -8.93 -3.16
C GLN A 138 16.21 -9.51 -4.40
N SER A 139 15.48 -10.25 -5.24
CA SER A 139 15.94 -10.83 -6.49
C SER A 139 14.96 -10.47 -7.62
N PRO A 140 15.04 -9.26 -8.19
CA PRO A 140 14.04 -8.77 -9.14
C PRO A 140 13.83 -9.74 -10.30
N ASP A 141 12.56 -10.09 -10.53
CA ASP A 141 12.15 -11.06 -11.53
C ASP A 141 11.51 -10.40 -12.75
N PHE A 142 10.87 -9.23 -12.62
CA PHE A 142 10.16 -8.51 -13.68
C PHE A 142 11.06 -7.53 -14.42
N ASP A 143 11.90 -6.81 -13.70
CA ASP A 143 12.88 -5.87 -14.27
C ASP A 143 14.29 -6.48 -14.40
N SER A 144 14.97 -6.18 -15.52
CA SER A 144 16.42 -6.42 -15.56
C SER A 144 17.10 -5.42 -14.61
N ASN A 145 18.16 -5.83 -13.91
CA ASN A 145 18.94 -5.02 -12.95
C ASN A 145 19.53 -3.70 -13.54
N THR A 146 19.28 -3.43 -14.81
CA THR A 146 19.76 -2.30 -15.61
C THR A 146 18.65 -1.47 -16.25
N ALA A 147 17.38 -1.87 -16.15
CA ALA A 147 16.28 -1.18 -16.80
C ALA A 147 15.69 -0.13 -15.84
N THR A 148 15.54 1.10 -16.34
CA THR A 148 14.55 2.06 -15.85
C THR A 148 13.19 1.75 -16.47
N ASP A 149 12.94 0.47 -16.75
CA ASP A 149 11.75 0.06 -17.47
C ASP A 149 10.61 0.16 -16.49
N THR A 150 9.61 0.94 -16.84
CA THR A 150 8.39 0.99 -16.05
C THR A 150 7.37 0.03 -16.63
N THR A 151 7.64 -0.61 -17.77
CA THR A 151 6.66 -1.38 -18.52
C THR A 151 6.72 -2.87 -18.19
N LEU A 152 5.56 -3.43 -17.85
CA LEU A 152 5.43 -4.86 -17.65
C LEU A 152 5.23 -5.55 -19.01
N SER A 153 5.97 -6.63 -19.28
CA SER A 153 5.85 -7.41 -20.52
C SER A 153 4.44 -7.99 -20.71
N SER A 154 3.98 -8.12 -21.95
CA SER A 154 2.75 -8.86 -22.31
C SER A 154 2.81 -10.37 -22.03
N THR A 155 3.92 -10.87 -21.50
CA THR A 155 4.12 -12.26 -21.06
C THR A 155 4.36 -12.36 -19.57
N ALA A 156 4.09 -11.30 -18.80
CA ALA A 156 4.28 -11.26 -17.37
C ALA A 156 3.52 -12.36 -16.63
N HIS A 157 2.35 -12.77 -17.12
CA HIS A 157 1.55 -13.87 -16.60
C HIS A 157 2.36 -15.17 -16.40
N GLU A 158 3.39 -15.41 -17.21
CA GLU A 158 4.28 -16.58 -17.08
C GLU A 158 5.11 -16.56 -15.78
N LYS A 159 5.23 -15.40 -15.14
CA LYS A 159 5.98 -15.15 -13.90
C LYS A 159 5.07 -15.07 -12.66
N PHE A 160 3.87 -15.67 -12.71
CA PHE A 160 2.93 -15.59 -11.58
C PHE A 160 3.52 -16.19 -10.27
N ALA A 161 4.38 -17.19 -10.37
CA ALA A 161 5.02 -17.79 -9.19
C ALA A 161 6.08 -16.84 -8.60
N GLU A 162 6.86 -16.21 -9.48
CA GLU A 162 7.89 -15.22 -9.15
C GLU A 162 7.28 -13.96 -8.52
N ALA A 163 6.15 -13.45 -9.03
CA ALA A 163 5.43 -12.32 -8.44
C ALA A 163 4.97 -12.53 -6.97
N GLN A 164 5.06 -13.75 -6.46
CA GLN A 164 4.55 -14.15 -5.14
C GLN A 164 5.61 -14.90 -4.32
N ASN A 165 6.86 -14.99 -4.79
CA ASN A 165 7.94 -15.74 -4.15
C ASN A 165 8.62 -14.99 -2.97
N GLY A 166 8.33 -13.69 -2.85
CA GLY A 166 8.93 -12.79 -1.88
C GLY A 166 8.31 -12.89 -0.48
N THR A 167 8.73 -11.97 0.38
CA THR A 167 8.14 -11.83 1.73
C THR A 167 6.85 -11.02 1.64
N LEU A 168 5.75 -11.51 2.24
CA LEU A 168 4.49 -10.78 2.29
C LEU A 168 4.67 -9.42 2.98
N TRP A 169 4.60 -8.34 2.19
CA TRP A 169 4.74 -6.97 2.66
C TRP A 169 3.41 -6.40 3.14
N ALA A 170 2.34 -6.61 2.38
CA ALA A 170 0.99 -6.21 2.75
C ALA A 170 -0.04 -7.17 2.16
N SER A 171 -1.14 -7.39 2.86
CA SER A 171 -2.29 -8.18 2.41
C SER A 171 -3.55 -7.34 2.56
N TYR A 172 -4.40 -7.36 1.55
CA TYR A 172 -5.59 -6.51 1.45
C TYR A 172 -6.84 -7.31 1.09
N THR A 173 -7.98 -6.80 1.58
CA THR A 173 -9.31 -7.16 1.10
C THR A 173 -9.94 -5.99 0.36
N PHE A 174 -10.84 -6.28 -0.57
CA PHE A 174 -11.60 -5.25 -1.30
C PHE A 174 -12.83 -4.83 -0.50
N ASP A 175 -12.98 -3.52 -0.27
CA ASP A 175 -14.18 -2.94 0.32
C ASP A 175 -15.19 -2.52 -0.77
N PHE A 176 -14.67 -2.16 -1.94
CA PHE A 176 -15.41 -1.71 -3.11
C PHE A 176 -14.67 -2.09 -4.38
N PHE A 177 -15.41 -2.43 -5.43
CA PHE A 177 -14.89 -2.62 -6.78
C PHE A 177 -15.97 -2.29 -7.79
N ASP A 178 -15.65 -1.41 -8.75
CA ASP A 178 -16.50 -1.08 -9.87
C ASP A 178 -15.69 -1.06 -11.18
N LEU A 179 -16.36 -1.37 -12.28
CA LEU A 179 -15.79 -1.37 -13.62
C LEU A 179 -16.65 -0.50 -14.53
N ASP A 180 -16.13 0.67 -14.91
CA ASP A 180 -16.67 1.45 -16.01
C ASP A 180 -16.01 1.00 -17.33
N GLY A 181 -16.74 0.17 -18.08
CA GLY A 181 -16.28 -0.33 -19.36
C GLY A 181 -16.80 -1.71 -19.66
N THR A 182 -15.92 -2.60 -20.11
CA THR A 182 -16.23 -4.00 -20.44
C THR A 182 -15.23 -4.96 -19.80
N LEU A 183 -15.57 -6.25 -19.71
CA LEU A 183 -14.61 -7.28 -19.27
C LEU A 183 -13.32 -7.30 -20.11
N LEU A 184 -13.37 -6.81 -21.35
CA LEU A 184 -12.22 -6.75 -22.27
C LEU A 184 -11.47 -5.41 -22.22
N GLY A 185 -11.98 -4.45 -21.45
CA GLY A 185 -11.30 -3.18 -21.22
C GLY A 185 -12.22 -2.12 -20.65
N GLY A 186 -11.67 -1.35 -19.73
CA GLY A 186 -12.36 -0.31 -18.98
C GLY A 186 -11.45 0.28 -17.91
N GLU A 187 -12.04 1.17 -17.11
CA GLU A 187 -11.45 1.71 -15.91
C GLU A 187 -12.10 1.06 -14.70
N THR A 188 -11.30 0.62 -13.74
CA THR A 188 -11.77 0.12 -12.46
C THR A 188 -11.48 1.13 -11.37
N GLU A 189 -12.46 1.30 -10.49
CA GLU A 189 -12.30 2.03 -9.23
C GLU A 189 -12.49 1.05 -8.09
N PHE A 190 -11.57 1.01 -7.14
CA PHE A 190 -11.65 0.09 -6.02
C PHE A 190 -10.98 0.64 -4.77
N THR A 191 -11.48 0.21 -3.62
CA THR A 191 -10.90 0.54 -2.32
C THR A 191 -10.49 -0.72 -1.58
N LEU A 192 -9.39 -0.62 -0.85
CA LEU A 192 -8.75 -1.73 -0.16
C LEU A 192 -8.55 -1.42 1.32
N SER A 193 -8.75 -2.42 2.17
CA SER A 193 -8.37 -2.39 3.58
C SER A 193 -7.23 -3.37 3.84
N VAL A 194 -6.20 -2.94 4.57
CA VAL A 194 -5.06 -3.78 4.91
C VAL A 194 -5.42 -4.72 6.06
N VAL A 195 -5.16 -6.00 5.88
CA VAL A 195 -5.53 -7.07 6.82
C VAL A 195 -4.34 -7.89 7.32
N GLY A 196 -3.14 -7.65 6.77
CA GLY A 196 -1.94 -8.37 7.16
C GLY A 196 -0.66 -7.88 6.48
N GLY A 197 0.44 -8.59 6.76
CA GLY A 197 1.78 -8.28 6.24
C GLY A 197 2.60 -7.35 7.14
N LEU A 198 3.86 -7.14 6.75
CA LEU A 198 4.81 -6.31 7.48
C LEU A 198 4.40 -4.83 7.59
N ALA A 199 3.67 -4.31 6.61
CA ALA A 199 3.27 -2.91 6.51
C ALA A 199 1.88 -2.61 7.09
N MET A 200 1.15 -3.62 7.60
CA MET A 200 -0.21 -3.44 8.13
C MET A 200 -0.28 -2.32 9.18
N GLY A 201 0.62 -2.31 10.16
CA GLY A 201 0.60 -1.30 11.22
C GLY A 201 0.90 0.14 10.78
N THR A 202 1.40 0.33 9.56
CA THR A 202 1.69 1.65 8.98
C THR A 202 0.70 2.07 7.89
N LEU A 203 -0.02 1.11 7.31
CA LEU A 203 -0.99 1.32 6.23
C LEU A 203 -2.45 1.17 6.70
N ASP A 204 -2.68 0.79 7.95
CA ASP A 204 -4.00 0.78 8.59
C ASP A 204 -4.32 2.19 9.11
N TYR A 205 -5.17 2.90 8.36
CA TYR A 205 -5.57 4.27 8.63
C TYR A 205 -6.82 4.36 9.52
N ASN A 206 -7.15 3.29 10.27
CA ASN A 206 -8.20 3.24 11.29
C ASN A 206 -9.61 3.62 10.80
N ASN A 207 -10.15 2.78 9.90
CA ASN A 207 -11.60 2.51 9.76
C ASN A 207 -12.49 3.72 9.43
N MET A 208 -12.17 4.39 8.32
CA MET A 208 -13.07 5.33 7.63
C MET A 208 -13.96 4.59 6.63
N PRO A 209 -15.08 5.17 6.16
CA PRO A 209 -16.07 4.47 5.33
C PRO A 209 -15.59 4.04 3.92
N PHE A 210 -14.32 4.22 3.57
CA PHE A 210 -13.78 4.09 2.21
C PHE A 210 -12.49 3.25 2.10
N GLY A 211 -12.17 2.43 3.11
CA GLY A 211 -10.92 1.64 3.14
C GLY A 211 -9.65 2.45 3.42
N ASP A 212 -8.50 1.78 3.40
CA ASP A 212 -7.17 2.35 3.63
C ASP A 212 -6.56 2.98 2.36
N LEU A 213 -6.81 2.36 1.20
CA LEU A 213 -6.31 2.80 -0.10
C LEU A 213 -7.44 2.97 -1.11
N GLY A 214 -7.41 4.07 -1.85
CA GLY A 214 -8.21 4.29 -3.06
C GLY A 214 -7.39 4.04 -4.30
N ASN A 215 -8.01 3.41 -5.29
CA ASN A 215 -7.29 2.96 -6.47
C ASN A 215 -8.12 3.19 -7.73
N THR A 216 -7.42 3.58 -8.79
CA THR A 216 -7.94 3.56 -10.15
C THR A 216 -6.99 2.72 -11.00
N ALA A 217 -7.53 1.87 -11.87
CA ALA A 217 -6.73 1.08 -12.77
C ALA A 217 -7.40 0.92 -14.13
N THR A 218 -6.59 0.71 -15.16
CA THR A 218 -7.09 0.40 -16.50
C THR A 218 -6.38 -0.83 -17.01
N ALA A 219 -7.09 -1.67 -17.75
CA ALA A 219 -6.52 -2.83 -18.43
C ALA A 219 -7.19 -3.00 -19.78
N ARG A 220 -6.45 -3.53 -20.76
CA ARG A 220 -6.96 -3.74 -22.12
C ARG A 220 -6.59 -5.11 -22.64
N PHE A 221 -7.58 -5.79 -23.22
CA PHE A 221 -7.42 -6.99 -24.01
C PHE A 221 -7.41 -6.63 -25.50
N ASN A 222 -6.62 -7.32 -26.32
CA ASN A 222 -6.46 -6.96 -27.74
C ASN A 222 -7.74 -7.21 -28.56
N ASN A 223 -8.53 -8.21 -28.17
CA ASN A 223 -9.78 -8.61 -28.81
C ASN A 223 -10.52 -9.65 -27.96
N ASP A 224 -11.74 -10.01 -28.38
CA ASP A 224 -12.63 -10.99 -27.73
C ASP A 224 -12.04 -12.40 -27.57
N ASN A 225 -10.94 -12.74 -28.25
CA ASN A 225 -10.27 -14.03 -28.15
C ASN A 225 -8.97 -13.97 -27.34
N SER A 226 -8.63 -12.81 -26.77
CA SER A 226 -7.42 -12.63 -25.96
C SER A 226 -7.64 -13.19 -24.57
N LEU A 227 -6.75 -14.09 -24.15
CA LEU A 227 -6.79 -14.69 -22.81
C LEU A 227 -6.14 -13.78 -21.74
N TYR A 228 -5.25 -12.89 -22.18
CA TYR A 228 -4.45 -12.02 -21.33
C TYR A 228 -4.62 -10.56 -21.74
N SER A 229 -4.59 -9.64 -20.76
CA SER A 229 -4.43 -8.22 -21.06
C SER A 229 -3.05 -7.98 -21.67
N PHE A 230 -2.94 -7.00 -22.57
CA PHE A 230 -1.65 -6.63 -23.17
C PHE A 230 -1.06 -5.37 -22.55
N ASP A 231 -1.87 -4.64 -21.79
CA ASP A 231 -1.51 -3.41 -21.11
C ASP A 231 -2.42 -3.26 -19.87
N GLY A 232 -1.82 -2.81 -18.76
CA GLY A 232 -2.47 -2.63 -17.48
C GLY A 232 -1.69 -1.66 -16.62
N ASN A 233 -2.34 -0.58 -16.16
CA ASN A 233 -1.73 0.45 -15.33
C ASN A 233 -2.66 0.82 -14.16
N GLY A 234 -2.08 0.98 -12.98
CA GLY A 234 -2.80 1.33 -11.75
C GLY A 234 -2.18 2.52 -11.03
N GLN A 235 -3.04 3.32 -10.41
CA GLN A 235 -2.67 4.36 -9.45
C GLN A 235 -3.35 4.06 -8.12
N HIS A 236 -2.56 4.19 -7.06
CA HIS A 236 -2.98 3.85 -5.70
C HIS A 236 -2.65 5.03 -4.81
N ALA A 237 -3.56 5.45 -3.95
CA ALA A 237 -3.28 6.51 -2.99
C ALA A 237 -4.01 6.25 -1.68
N SER A 238 -3.34 6.49 -0.56
CA SER A 238 -4.03 6.64 0.72
C SER A 238 -4.82 7.94 0.70
N PHE A 239 -6.04 7.90 1.23
CA PHE A 239 -6.81 9.11 1.45
C PHE A 239 -6.34 9.94 2.66
N GLN A 240 -5.36 9.44 3.45
CA GLN A 240 -5.01 9.98 4.77
C GLN A 240 -3.54 9.82 5.17
N VAL A 241 -3.18 10.51 6.27
CA VAL A 241 -1.89 10.44 6.97
C VAL A 241 -2.04 9.54 8.20
N PRO A 242 -1.10 8.62 8.51
CA PRO A 242 -1.19 7.82 9.72
C PRO A 242 -1.15 8.77 10.91
N GLU A 243 -2.12 8.70 11.83
CA GLU A 243 -2.10 9.58 13.00
C GLU A 243 -0.77 9.39 13.76
N PRO A 244 0.06 10.45 13.90
CA PRO A 244 1.38 10.26 14.48
C PRO A 244 1.24 9.84 15.94
N THR A 245 2.02 8.84 16.33
CA THR A 245 2.22 8.38 17.73
C THR A 245 2.56 9.52 18.71
N SER A 246 2.92 10.69 18.19
CA SER A 246 3.05 11.96 18.90
C SER A 246 1.80 12.37 19.70
N LEU A 247 0.58 12.10 19.22
CA LEU A 247 -0.67 12.38 19.96
C LEU A 247 -0.78 11.52 21.22
N ALA A 248 -0.42 10.24 21.13
CA ALA A 248 -0.40 9.33 22.27
C ALA A 248 0.66 9.73 23.29
N ILE A 249 1.88 10.09 22.85
CA ILE A 249 2.96 10.56 23.74
C ILE A 249 2.61 11.91 24.38
N PHE A 250 1.99 12.82 23.65
CA PHE A 250 1.53 14.11 24.18
C PHE A 250 0.40 13.91 25.21
N GLY A 251 -0.57 13.04 24.93
CA GLY A 251 -1.63 12.66 25.86
C GLY A 251 -1.10 11.98 27.13
N LEU A 252 -0.14 11.06 27.00
CA LEU A 252 0.54 10.42 28.12
C LEU A 252 1.41 11.43 28.91
N GLY A 253 2.03 12.39 28.24
CA GLY A 253 2.78 13.48 28.86
C GLY A 253 1.89 14.40 29.70
N LEU A 254 0.69 14.73 29.22
CA LEU A 254 -0.32 15.49 29.96
C LEU A 254 -0.85 14.72 31.18
N LEU A 255 -1.11 13.41 31.04
CA LEU A 255 -1.52 12.55 32.15
C LEU A 255 -0.41 12.40 33.20
N GLY A 256 0.84 12.25 32.76
CA GLY A 256 2.01 12.25 33.63
C GLY A 256 2.18 13.57 34.38
N LEU A 257 1.98 14.71 33.71
CA LEU A 257 2.04 16.05 34.31
C LEU A 257 0.90 16.29 35.31
N ALA A 258 -0.33 15.87 34.99
CA ALA A 258 -1.47 15.94 35.89
C ALA A 258 -1.27 15.05 37.13
N GLY A 259 -0.70 13.86 36.95
CA GLY A 259 -0.34 12.95 38.04
C GLY A 259 0.76 13.53 38.95
N ALA A 260 1.77 14.16 38.37
CA ALA A 260 2.85 14.83 39.12
C ALA A 260 2.36 16.08 39.86
N ALA A 261 1.44 16.86 39.27
CA ALA A 261 0.85 18.02 39.90
C ALA A 261 0.01 17.66 41.15
N ARG A 262 -0.75 16.55 41.11
CA ARG A 262 -1.54 16.08 42.25
C ARG A 262 -0.67 15.62 43.43
N ARG A 263 0.51 15.03 43.17
CA ARG A 263 1.44 14.61 44.25
C ARG A 263 2.06 15.78 45.02
N LYS A 264 2.04 17.00 44.47
CA LYS A 264 2.51 18.21 45.18
C LYS A 264 1.44 18.85 46.08
N GLN A 265 0.19 18.43 45.96
CA GLN A 265 -0.93 18.95 46.77
C GLN A 265 -1.33 18.00 47.92
N ALA A 266 -0.71 16.83 48.01
CA ALA A 266 -0.88 15.87 49.12
C ALA A 266 0.27 15.98 50.12
#